data_AF-A0A2N7CJU5-F1
#
_entry.id   AF-A0A2N7CJU5-F1
#
_cell.length_a   1.000
_cell.length_b   1.000
_cell.length_c   1.000
_cell.angle_alpha   90.00
_cell.angle_beta   90.00
_cell.angle_gamma   90.00
#
_symmetry.space_group_name_H-M   'P 1'
#
loop_
_entity.id
_entity.type
_entity.pdbx_description
1 polymer ?
#
loop_
_entity_poly.entity_id
_entity_poly.type
_entity_poly.pdbx_seq_one_letter_code
_entity_poly.pdbx_strand_id
1 'polypeptide(L)'
;MKGFLKGILAYLVVISVALLISRNFFDYLSTIDLVDYIAYSGVLLVVLAGITFDGNNPANQDFLSLMIHRELVSRTNDFQDESNKVSFAVNVGLIGIFLLITSGVMAWHISK
;
A
#
# COMPACT_ATOMS: atom_id res chain seq x y z
N MET A 1 -9.66 -19.71 -0.82
CA MET A 1 -8.25 -19.59 -0.36
C MET A 1 -7.23 -19.41 -1.49
N LYS A 2 -7.17 -20.28 -2.52
CA LYS A 2 -6.16 -20.17 -3.59
C LYS A 2 -6.18 -18.82 -4.35
N GLY A 3 -7.36 -18.26 -4.63
CA GLY A 3 -7.50 -16.97 -5.31
C GLY A 3 -7.02 -15.78 -4.47
N PHE A 4 -7.41 -15.75 -3.19
CA PHE A 4 -6.98 -14.73 -2.23
C PHE A 4 -5.45 -14.68 -2.07
N LEU A 5 -4.82 -15.85 -1.89
CA LEU A 5 -3.36 -15.94 -1.75
C LEU A 5 -2.62 -15.49 -3.01
N LYS A 6 -3.13 -15.84 -4.20
CA LYS A 6 -2.60 -15.35 -5.47
C LYS A 6 -2.74 -13.82 -5.60
N GLY A 7 -3.86 -13.27 -5.13
CA GLY A 7 -4.09 -11.84 -5.07
C GLY A 7 -3.02 -11.13 -4.24
N ILE A 8 -2.86 -11.51 -2.98
CA ILE A 8 -1.85 -10.92 -2.09
C ILE A 8 -0.45 -11.00 -2.70
N LEU A 9 -0.06 -12.16 -3.26
CA LEU A 9 1.24 -12.32 -3.91
C LEU A 9 1.42 -11.39 -5.11
N ALA A 10 0.39 -11.23 -5.95
CA ALA A 10 0.45 -10.32 -7.08
C ALA A 10 0.63 -8.87 -6.62
N TYR A 11 -0.14 -8.42 -5.62
CA TYR A 11 0.01 -7.08 -5.04
C TYR A 11 1.40 -6.88 -4.42
N LEU A 12 1.92 -7.89 -3.72
CA LEU A 12 3.25 -7.83 -3.12
C LEU A 12 4.33 -7.63 -4.19
N VAL A 13 4.26 -8.37 -5.30
CA VAL A 13 5.19 -8.22 -6.42
C VAL A 13 5.08 -6.83 -7.03
N VAL A 14 3.86 -6.37 -7.34
CA VAL A 14 3.63 -5.05 -7.97
C VAL A 14 4.15 -3.92 -7.07
N ILE A 15 3.81 -3.94 -5.79
CA ILE A 15 4.24 -2.93 -4.83
C ILE A 15 5.77 -2.96 -4.66
N SER A 16 6.37 -4.14 -4.54
CA SER A 16 7.83 -4.26 -4.39
C SER A 16 8.57 -3.72 -5.62
N VAL A 17 8.08 -4.01 -6.83
CA VAL A 17 8.64 -3.48 -8.08
C VAL A 17 8.48 -1.97 -8.13
N ALA A 18 7.31 -1.44 -7.78
CA ALA A 18 7.06 0.00 -7.76
C ALA A 18 7.98 0.74 -6.76
N LEU A 19 8.20 0.17 -5.57
CA LEU A 19 9.13 0.71 -4.58
C LEU A 19 10.58 0.67 -5.07
N LEU A 20 11.00 -0.44 -5.68
CA LEU A 20 12.35 -0.58 -6.23
C LEU A 20 12.60 0.42 -7.36
N ILE A 21 11.64 0.59 -8.27
CA ILE A 21 11.72 1.60 -9.34
C ILE A 21 11.79 3.01 -8.72
N SER A 22 10.90 3.31 -7.77
CA SER A 22 10.84 4.63 -7.12
C SER A 22 12.18 4.97 -6.44
N ARG A 23 12.77 4.01 -5.71
CA ARG A 23 14.05 4.22 -5.04
C ARG A 23 15.21 4.46 -6.02
N ASN A 24 15.19 3.81 -7.17
CA ASN A 24 16.24 3.96 -8.19
C ASN A 24 16.05 5.18 -9.10
N PHE A 25 14.82 5.67 -9.24
CA PHE A 25 14.50 6.79 -10.12
C PHE A 25 14.60 8.15 -9.43
N PHE A 26 14.34 8.19 -8.12
CA PHE A 26 14.43 9.42 -7.33
C PHE A 26 15.68 9.39 -6.43
N ASP A 27 16.67 10.22 -6.76
CA ASP A 27 17.96 10.29 -6.04
C ASP A 27 17.77 10.47 -4.53
N TYR A 28 16.83 11.31 -4.12
CA TYR A 28 16.49 11.51 -2.71
C TYR A 28 16.09 10.21 -1.99
N LEU A 29 15.32 9.33 -2.64
CA LEU A 29 14.90 8.07 -2.04
C LEU A 29 16.05 7.05 -1.96
N SER A 30 17.01 7.14 -2.87
CA SER A 30 18.20 6.27 -2.87
C SER A 30 19.13 6.54 -1.68
N THR A 31 19.15 7.78 -1.18
CA THR A 31 19.96 8.20 -0.02
C THR A 31 19.43 7.71 1.32
N ILE A 32 18.16 7.29 1.38
CA ILE A 32 17.56 6.71 2.60
C ILE A 32 18.04 5.27 2.72
N ASP A 33 18.44 4.86 3.92
CA ASP A 33 18.83 3.48 4.21
C ASP A 33 17.69 2.52 3.84
N LEU A 34 18.05 1.34 3.31
CA LEU A 34 17.07 0.40 2.77
C LEU A 34 16.05 -0.03 3.83
N VAL A 35 16.51 -0.19 5.08
CA VAL A 35 15.67 -0.54 6.23
C VAL A 35 14.61 0.55 6.44
N ASP A 36 15.03 1.80 6.60
CA ASP A 36 14.14 2.92 6.85
C ASP A 36 13.19 3.18 5.68
N TYR A 37 13.69 3.04 4.45
CA TYR A 37 12.87 3.15 3.25
C TYR A 37 11.74 2.12 3.22
N ILE A 38 12.02 0.86 3.55
CA ILE A 38 11.02 -0.21 3.65
C ILE A 38 10.03 0.09 4.78
N ALA A 39 10.52 0.56 5.94
CA ALA A 39 9.66 0.93 7.06
C ALA A 39 8.67 2.05 6.70
N TYR A 40 9.16 3.16 6.15
CA TYR A 40 8.32 4.28 5.74
C TYR A 40 7.32 3.88 4.65
N SER A 41 7.74 3.05 3.70
CA SER A 41 6.84 2.50 2.68
C SER A 41 5.74 1.63 3.31
N GLY A 42 6.08 0.82 4.31
CA GLY A 42 5.13 0.04 5.09
C GLY A 42 4.10 0.90 5.81
N VAL A 43 4.56 1.94 6.53
CA VAL A 43 3.68 2.91 7.21
C VAL A 43 2.74 3.58 6.21
N LEU A 44 3.27 4.07 5.09
CA LEU A 44 2.48 4.72 4.03
C LEU A 44 1.34 3.81 3.55
N LEU A 45 1.63 2.55 3.25
CA LEU A 45 0.61 1.60 2.76
C LEU A 45 -0.45 1.30 3.83
N VAL A 46 -0.08 1.20 5.10
CA VAL A 46 -1.06 1.03 6.19
C VAL A 46 -1.97 2.25 6.31
N VAL A 47 -1.43 3.46 6.20
CA VAL A 47 -2.23 4.70 6.21
C VAL A 47 -3.16 4.75 5.00
N LEU A 48 -2.67 4.44 3.80
CA LEU A 48 -3.48 4.40 2.58
C LEU A 48 -4.59 3.35 2.66
N ALA A 49 -4.32 2.19 3.26
CA ALA A 49 -5.33 1.18 3.52
C ALA A 49 -6.43 1.72 4.44
N GLY A 50 -6.08 2.43 5.51
CA GLY A 50 -7.04 3.06 6.42
C GLY A 50 -7.93 4.09 5.71
N ILE A 51 -7.34 4.99 4.93
CA ILE A 51 -8.07 6.00 4.15
C ILE A 51 -9.00 5.34 3.12
N THR A 52 -8.53 4.28 2.46
CA THR A 52 -9.32 3.56 1.44
C THR A 52 -10.45 2.74 2.06
N PHE A 53 -10.24 2.21 3.26
CA PHE A 53 -11.27 1.49 4.01
C PHE A 53 -12.43 2.42 4.41
N ASP A 54 -12.12 3.65 4.83
CA ASP A 54 -13.11 4.71 5.11
C ASP A 54 -13.39 5.59 3.87
N GLY A 55 -13.34 5.00 2.67
CA GLY A 55 -13.50 5.70 1.39
C GLY A 55 -14.90 6.31 1.12
N ASN A 56 -15.82 6.22 2.08
CA ASN A 56 -17.14 6.87 2.04
C ASN A 56 -17.15 8.23 2.76
N ASN A 57 -16.09 8.55 3.52
CA ASN A 57 -15.92 9.85 4.13
C ASN A 57 -15.51 10.90 3.05
N PRO A 58 -16.20 12.06 2.94
CA PRO A 58 -15.91 13.06 1.92
C PRO A 58 -14.44 13.50 1.88
N ALA A 59 -13.78 13.61 3.04
CA ALA A 59 -12.37 13.98 3.12
C ALA A 59 -11.45 12.91 2.49
N ASN A 60 -11.79 11.63 2.68
CA ASN A 60 -11.04 10.51 2.11
C ASN A 60 -11.30 10.39 0.61
N GLN A 61 -12.51 10.70 0.15
CA GLN A 61 -12.84 10.74 -1.27
C GLN A 61 -12.06 11.82 -2.02
N ASP A 62 -11.93 13.02 -1.43
CA ASP A 62 -11.11 14.08 -2.02
C ASP A 62 -9.64 13.65 -2.10
N PHE A 63 -9.10 13.08 -1.02
CA PHE A 63 -7.72 12.55 -1.01
C PHE A 63 -7.49 11.44 -2.04
N LEU A 64 -8.41 10.47 -2.13
CA LEU A 64 -8.35 9.41 -3.12
C LEU A 64 -8.52 9.95 -4.55
N SER A 65 -9.32 11.00 -4.76
CA SER A 65 -9.47 11.64 -6.08
C SER A 65 -8.25 12.45 -6.52
N LEU A 66 -7.41 12.88 -5.57
CA LEU A 66 -6.13 13.53 -5.85
C LEU A 66 -5.06 12.49 -6.20
N MET A 67 -5.12 11.30 -5.60
CA MET A 67 -4.20 10.19 -5.89
C MET A 67 -4.60 9.36 -7.12
N ILE A 68 -5.90 9.26 -7.42
CA ILE A 68 -6.49 8.43 -8.47
C ILE A 68 -7.45 9.32 -9.27
N HIS A 69 -7.48 9.20 -10.60
CA HIS A 69 -8.41 10.00 -11.42
C HIS A 69 -9.84 9.95 -10.85
N ARG A 70 -10.40 11.13 -10.56
CA ARG A 70 -11.72 11.35 -9.94
C ARG A 70 -12.87 10.59 -10.61
N GLU A 71 -12.73 10.24 -11.89
CA GLU A 71 -13.72 9.46 -12.66
C GLU A 71 -13.74 7.97 -12.31
N LEU A 72 -12.68 7.45 -11.68
CA LEU A 72 -12.60 6.08 -11.18
C LEU A 72 -13.19 5.95 -9.76
N VAL A 73 -13.48 7.09 -9.10
CA VAL A 73 -14.15 7.12 -7.80
C VAL A 73 -15.66 7.02 -8.05
N SER A 74 -16.16 5.79 -8.11
CA SER A 74 -17.59 5.47 -8.25
C SER A 74 -18.43 6.27 -7.23
N ARG A 75 -19.29 7.16 -7.76
CA ARG A 75 -20.27 7.97 -7.00
C ARG A 75 -21.53 7.18 -6.64
N THR A 76 -21.68 5.98 -7.17
CA THR A 76 -22.84 5.11 -6.98
C THR A 76 -22.48 4.00 -6.00
N ASN A 77 -23.25 3.89 -4.91
CA ASN A 77 -23.11 2.82 -3.92
C ASN A 77 -23.57 1.48 -4.54
N ASP A 78 -22.74 0.87 -5.38
CA ASP A 78 -22.88 -0.52 -5.74
C ASP A 78 -22.22 -1.36 -4.63
N PHE A 79 -22.95 -2.33 -4.07
CA PHE A 79 -22.42 -3.26 -3.06
C PHE A 79 -21.16 -3.99 -3.54
N GLN A 80 -21.03 -4.19 -4.85
CA GLN A 80 -19.86 -4.82 -5.45
C GLN A 80 -18.62 -3.91 -5.41
N ASP A 81 -18.79 -2.60 -5.59
CA ASP A 81 -17.71 -1.61 -5.48
C ASP A 81 -17.23 -1.47 -4.04
N GLU A 82 -18.16 -1.49 -3.07
CA GLU A 82 -17.82 -1.43 -1.65
C GLU A 82 -17.01 -2.66 -1.21
N SER A 83 -17.43 -3.86 -1.64
CA SER A 83 -16.68 -5.10 -1.38
C SER A 83 -15.28 -5.07 -1.99
N ASN A 84 -15.14 -4.56 -3.21
CA ASN A 84 -13.85 -4.42 -3.89
C ASN A 84 -12.93 -3.40 -3.18
N LYS A 85 -13.47 -2.26 -2.73
CA LYS A 85 -12.72 -1.26 -1.96
C LYS A 85 -12.19 -1.84 -0.65
N VAL A 86 -13.04 -2.55 0.09
CA VAL A 86 -12.63 -3.22 1.35
C VAL A 86 -11.57 -4.27 1.07
N SER A 87 -11.74 -5.09 0.02
CA SER A 87 -10.76 -6.11 -0.36
C SER A 87 -9.41 -5.50 -0.74
N PHE A 88 -9.41 -4.40 -1.51
CA PHE A 88 -8.21 -3.66 -1.85
C PHE A 88 -7.52 -3.09 -0.60
N ALA A 89 -8.26 -2.40 0.25
CA ALA A 89 -7.73 -1.81 1.49
C ALA A 89 -7.08 -2.88 2.38
N VAL A 90 -7.73 -4.03 2.56
CA VAL A 90 -7.19 -5.14 3.35
C VAL A 90 -5.90 -5.69 2.73
N ASN A 91 -5.85 -5.89 1.41
CA ASN A 91 -4.66 -6.41 0.74
C ASN A 91 -3.48 -5.43 0.84
N VAL A 92 -3.72 -4.14 0.60
CA VAL A 92 -2.69 -3.08 0.71
C VAL A 92 -2.19 -2.96 2.16
N GLY A 93 -3.10 -2.98 3.13
CA GLY A 93 -2.75 -2.91 4.55
C GLY A 93 -1.91 -4.10 5.01
N LEU A 94 -2.26 -5.32 4.59
CA LEU A 94 -1.47 -6.52 4.89
C LEU A 94 -0.06 -6.44 4.31
N ILE A 95 0.10 -5.90 3.10
CA ILE A 95 1.43 -5.72 2.50
C ILE A 95 2.23 -4.67 3.24
N GLY A 96 1.60 -3.56 3.66
CA GLY A 96 2.25 -2.58 4.53
C GLY A 96 2.78 -3.21 5.82
N ILE A 97 1.99 -4.06 6.47
CA ILE A 97 2.41 -4.83 7.65
C ILE A 97 3.58 -5.77 7.32
N PHE A 98 3.54 -6.48 6.20
CA PHE A 98 4.65 -7.34 5.78
C PHE A 98 5.95 -6.56 5.59
N LEU A 99 5.91 -5.38 4.97
CA LEU A 99 7.09 -4.54 4.81
C LEU A 99 7.66 -4.10 6.16
N LEU A 100 6.81 -3.72 7.13
CA LEU A 100 7.26 -3.36 8.48
C LEU A 100 7.97 -4.54 9.18
N ILE A 101 7.42 -5.74 9.06
CA ILE A 101 8.04 -6.96 9.60
C ILE A 101 9.39 -7.20 8.91
N THR A 102 9.44 -7.12 7.58
CA THR A 102 10.69 -7.30 6.81
C THR A 102 11.74 -6.28 7.23
N SER A 103 11.37 -5.01 7.39
CA SER A 103 12.26 -3.96 7.88
C SER A 103 12.81 -4.30 9.27
N GLY A 104 11.95 -4.73 10.20
CA GLY A 104 12.37 -5.11 11.55
C GLY A 104 13.35 -6.29 11.56
N VAL A 105 13.12 -7.29 10.70
CA VAL A 105 14.03 -8.43 10.52
C VAL A 105 15.37 -8.00 9.93
N MET A 106 15.37 -7.10 8.94
CA MET A 106 16.60 -6.56 8.36
C MET A 106 17.40 -5.75 9.39
N ALA A 107 16.75 -4.89 10.16
CA ALA A 107 17.37 -4.12 11.24
C ALA A 107 18.04 -5.04 12.28
N TRP A 108 17.35 -6.12 12.68
CA TRP A 108 17.92 -7.11 13.60
C TRP A 108 19.21 -7.71 13.02
N HIS A 109 19.16 -8.16 11.75
CA HIS A 109 20.31 -8.80 11.11
C HIS A 109 21.51 -7.87 10.94
N ILE A 110 21.30 -6.58 10.71
CA ILE A 110 22.37 -5.58 10.58
C ILE A 110 22.98 -5.21 11.93
N SER A 111 22.21 -5.32 13.02
CA SER A 111 22.67 -5.02 14.38
C SER A 111 23.51 -6.14 15.02
N LYS A 112 23.64 -7.31 14.37
CA LYS A 112 24.45 -8.45 14.84
C LYS A 112 25.78 -8.50 14.10
#